data_AF-A0A954ZES9-F1
#
_entry.id   AF-A0A954ZES9-F1
#
_cell.length_a   1.000
_cell.length_b   1.000
_cell.length_c   1.000
_cell.angle_alpha   90.00
_cell.angle_beta   90.00
_cell.angle_gamma   90.00
#
_symmetry.space_group_name_H-M   'P 1'
#
loop_
_entity.id
_entity.type
_entity.pdbx_description
1 polymer ?
#
loop_
_entity_poly.entity_id
_entity_poly.type
_entity_poly.pdbx_seq_one_letter_code
_entity_poly.pdbx_strand_id
1 'polypeptide(L)' 'IGHIHFVDSNRQAVGAGHTDFKPIVEAIGKIDYHGYLSAEAFPLPDSRTAAQMTVTAVKSLFT' A
#
# COMPACT_ATOMS: atom_id res chain seq x y z
N ILE A 1 -5.37 -1.87 15.84
CA ILE A 1 -5.88 -1.57 14.48
C ILE A 1 -6.50 -2.86 13.93
N GLY A 2 -7.72 -2.81 13.38
CA GLY A 2 -8.43 -4.00 12.90
C GLY A 2 -8.29 -4.29 11.39
N HIS A 3 -8.10 -3.25 10.57
CA HIS A 3 -7.91 -3.37 9.13
C HIS A 3 -7.19 -2.12 8.59
N ILE A 4 -6.46 -2.23 7.48
CA ILE A 4 -5.74 -1.14 6.84
C ILE A 4 -6.03 -1.14 5.33
N HIS A 5 -6.59 -0.05 4.83
CA HIS A 5 -6.57 0.27 3.40
C HIS A 5 -5.25 0.98 3.07
N PHE A 6 -4.54 0.46 2.09
CA PHE A 6 -3.17 0.85 1.77
C PHE A 6 -3.09 1.26 0.30
N VAL A 7 -3.25 2.55 0.08
CA VAL A 7 -3.36 3.20 -1.23
C VAL A 7 -2.59 4.52 -1.20
N ASP A 8 -2.14 5.00 -2.35
CA ASP A 8 -1.36 6.25 -2.42
C ASP A 8 -2.23 7.51 -2.28
N SER A 9 -1.58 8.67 -2.16
CA SER A 9 -2.20 9.99 -1.93
C SER A 9 -3.23 10.39 -2.98
N ASN A 10 -3.12 9.84 -4.19
CA ASN A 10 -4.02 10.08 -5.32
C ASN A 10 -5.04 8.95 -5.52
N ARG A 11 -5.17 8.05 -4.54
CA ARG A 11 -6.03 6.87 -4.56
C ARG A 11 -5.69 5.87 -5.67
N GLN A 12 -4.49 5.93 -6.25
CA GLN A 12 -3.96 4.93 -7.18
C GLN A 12 -3.08 3.91 -6.45
N ALA A 13 -2.52 2.95 -7.20
CA ALA A 13 -1.61 1.95 -6.67
C ALA A 13 -0.48 2.59 -5.83
N VAL A 14 -0.06 1.91 -4.76
CA VAL A 14 1.06 2.34 -3.91
C VAL A 14 2.29 2.62 -4.77
N GLY A 15 2.91 3.78 -4.58
CA GLY A 15 4.05 4.27 -5.36
C GLY A 15 3.69 5.12 -6.59
N ALA A 16 2.40 5.28 -6.91
CA ALA A 16 1.94 6.10 -8.03
C ALA A 16 1.54 7.54 -7.62
N GLY A 17 1.65 7.89 -6.34
CA GLY A 17 1.40 9.22 -5.81
C GLY A 17 2.63 9.80 -5.12
N HIS A 18 2.42 10.42 -3.96
CA HIS A 18 3.46 11.14 -3.23
C HIS A 18 3.47 10.81 -1.73
N THR A 19 2.74 9.78 -1.29
CA THR A 19 2.77 9.35 0.10
C THR A 19 4.17 8.84 0.47
N ASP A 20 4.77 9.38 1.53
CA ASP A 20 5.97 8.79 2.13
C ASP A 20 5.57 7.58 2.99
N PHE A 21 5.76 6.38 2.44
CA PHE A 21 5.35 5.13 3.09
C PHE A 21 6.33 4.62 4.15
N LYS A 22 7.56 5.11 4.20
CA LYS A 22 8.56 4.62 5.15
C LYS A 22 8.12 4.75 6.62
N PRO A 23 7.75 5.95 7.12
CA PRO A 23 7.29 6.08 8.51
C PRO A 23 6.00 5.30 8.80
N ILE A 24 5.16 5.09 7.78
CA ILE A 24 3.91 4.34 7.91
C ILE A 24 4.21 2.85 8.14
N VAL A 25 5.10 2.26 7.34
CA VAL A 25 5.50 0.86 7.49
C VAL A 25 6.22 0.63 8.82
N GLU A 26 7.09 1.56 9.25
CA GLU A 26 7.70 1.51 10.57
C GLU A 26 6.66 1.53 11.70
N ALA A 27 5.62 2.36 11.58
CA ALA A 27 4.54 2.43 12.57
C ALA A 27 3.71 1.14 12.60
N ILE A 28 3.41 0.55 11.44
CA ILE A 28 2.72 -0.75 11.33
C ILE A 28 3.52 -1.85 12.04
N GLY A 29 4.84 -1.88 11.85
CA GLY A 29 5.72 -2.81 12.55
C GLY A 29 5.76 -2.57 14.08
N LYS A 30 5.82 -1.32 14.52
CA LYS A 30 5.86 -0.95 15.96
C LYS A 30 4.62 -1.39 16.74
N ILE A 31 3.46 -1.45 16.08
CA ILE A 31 2.21 -1.88 16.72
C ILE A 31 1.96 -3.40 16.59
N ASP A 32 2.93 -4.15 16.07
CA ASP A 32 2.86 -5.60 15.85
C ASP A 32 1.58 -6.02 15.09
N TYR A 33 1.29 -5.32 13.98
CA TYR A 33 0.11 -5.59 13.17
C TYR A 33 0.33 -6.80 12.26
N HIS A 34 -0.43 -7.88 12.49
CA HIS A 34 -0.39 -9.14 11.72
C HIS A 34 -1.52 -9.27 10.68
N GLY A 35 -2.29 -8.20 10.45
CA GLY A 35 -3.39 -8.21 9.48
C GLY A 35 -2.92 -7.89 8.04
N TYR A 36 -3.87 -7.81 7.12
CA TYR A 36 -3.60 -7.49 5.72
C TYR A 36 -3.49 -5.97 5.47
N LEU A 37 -2.67 -5.61 4.49
CA LEU A 37 -2.69 -4.30 3.82
C LEU A 37 -3.53 -4.43 2.54
N SER A 38 -4.74 -3.89 2.56
CA SER A 38 -5.70 -4.06 1.46
C SER A 38 -5.62 -2.92 0.46
N ALA A 39 -5.48 -3.26 -0.82
CA ALA A 39 -5.41 -2.28 -1.90
C ALA A 39 -6.82 -1.85 -2.34
N GLU A 40 -7.26 -0.65 -1.93
CA GLU A 40 -8.50 -0.02 -2.39
C GLU A 40 -8.19 1.11 -3.40
N ALA A 41 -7.44 0.76 -4.46
CA ALA A 41 -6.95 1.69 -5.47
C ALA A 41 -7.91 1.84 -6.66
N PHE A 42 -7.86 2.99 -7.34
CA PHE A 42 -8.46 3.15 -8.66
C PHE A 42 -7.82 2.14 -9.65
N PRO A 43 -8.63 1.50 -10.51
CA PRO A 43 -8.16 0.47 -11.43
C PRO A 43 -7.50 1.10 -12.67
N LEU A 44 -6.39 1.82 -12.48
CA LEU A 44 -5.67 2.52 -13.53
C LEU A 44 -4.31 1.85 -13.81
N PRO A 45 -3.98 1.58 -15.08
CA PRO A 45 -4.84 1.65 -16.27
C PRO A 45 -5.94 0.57 -16.29
N ASP A 46 -5.78 -0.49 -15.51
CA ASP A 46 -6.76 -1.56 -15.30
C ASP A 46 -6.56 -2.19 -13.91
N SER A 47 -7.51 -3.03 -13.48
CA SER A 47 -7.48 -3.64 -12.15
C SER A 47 -6.29 -4.56 -11.92
N ARG A 48 -5.87 -5.32 -12.95
CA ARG A 48 -4.75 -6.27 -12.83
C ARG A 48 -3.43 -5.52 -12.73
N THR A 49 -3.23 -4.51 -13.58
CA THR A 49 -2.03 -3.68 -13.55
C THR A 49 -1.91 -2.91 -12.23
N ALA A 50 -3.00 -2.28 -11.76
CA ALA A 50 -3.02 -1.59 -10.47
C ALA A 50 -2.69 -2.52 -9.28
N ALA A 51 -3.24 -3.74 -9.27
CA ALA A 51 -2.93 -4.74 -8.25
C ALA A 51 -1.45 -5.16 -8.30
N GLN A 52 -0.90 -5.38 -9.50
CA GLN A 52 0.49 -5.79 -9.66
C GLN A 52 1.48 -4.70 -9.26
N MET A 53 1.19 -3.43 -9.61
CA MET A 53 1.95 -2.27 -9.13
C MET A 53 1.93 -2.19 -7.60
N THR A 54 0.75 -2.32 -7.00
CA THR A 54 0.59 -2.27 -5.54
C THR A 54 1.40 -3.36 -4.85
N VAL A 55 1.29 -4.61 -5.28
CA VAL A 55 2.05 -5.73 -4.68
C VAL A 55 3.55 -5.53 -4.82
N THR A 56 4.00 -5.04 -5.98
CA THR A 56 5.43 -4.79 -6.24
C THR A 56 5.97 -3.71 -5.30
N ALA A 57 5.28 -2.56 -5.21
CA ALA A 57 5.67 -1.46 -4.35
C ALA A 57 5.62 -1.85 -2.87
N VAL A 58 4.54 -2.50 -2.42
CA VAL A 58 4.41 -2.96 -1.03
C VAL A 58 5.56 -3.89 -0.66
N LYS A 59 5.90 -4.89 -1.50
CA LYS A 59 7.03 -5.77 -1.21
C LYS A 59 8.35 -5.01 -1.02
N SER A 60 8.59 -3.98 -1.82
CA SER A 60 9.81 -3.17 -1.71
C SER A 60 9.92 -2.39 -0.39
N LEU A 61 8.79 -2.04 0.23
CA LEU A 61 8.73 -1.29 1.49
C LEU A 61 9.05 -2.14 2.72
N PHE A 62 8.94 -3.48 2.63
CA PHE A 62 9.18 -4.43 3.72
C PHE A 62 10.45 -5.29 3.50
N THR A 63 11.36 -4.82 2.65
CA THR A 63 12.65 -5.48 2.39
C THR A 63 13.73 -5.04 3.36
#